data_AF-A0A238DSP1-F1
#
_entry.id   AF-A0A238DSP1-F1
#
_cell.length_a   1.000
_cell.length_b   1.000
_cell.length_c   1.000
_cell.angle_alpha   90.00
_cell.angle_beta   90.00
_cell.angle_gamma   90.00
#
_symmetry.space_group_name_H-M   'P 1'
#
loop_
_entity.id
_entity.type
_entity.pdbx_description
1 polymer ?
#
loop_
_entity_poly.entity_id
_entity_poly.type
_entity_poly.pdbx_seq_one_letter_code
_entity_poly.pdbx_strand_id
1 'polypeptide(L)'
;MLRIEAIWLAVGSSDLRGGMDSLLGLVIARFGSAQPHHAYVFANRRATRLKVLVYDGAGIWLCTRRLQEGRFAWPQDDRGDLHLSEQQWNWLAAGLPWQRMSAHAIAGAIAVV
;
A
#
# COMPACT_ATOMS: atom_id res chain seq x y z
N MET A 1 -2.06 -10.24 17.54
CA MET A 1 -2.41 -9.00 16.80
C MET A 1 -1.65 -9.02 15.48
N LEU A 2 -2.25 -8.61 14.37
CA LEU A 2 -1.59 -8.64 13.05
C LEU A 2 -0.43 -7.62 13.04
N ARG A 3 0.81 -8.11 12.92
CA ARG A 3 2.02 -7.28 12.90
C ARG A 3 2.27 -6.78 11.48
N ILE A 4 2.49 -5.47 11.34
CA ILE A 4 2.84 -4.80 10.08
C ILE A 4 4.16 -4.07 10.27
N GLU A 5 5.16 -4.36 9.43
CA GLU A 5 6.50 -3.76 9.47
C GLU A 5 6.70 -2.71 8.37
N ALA A 6 6.09 -2.92 7.20
CA ALA A 6 6.20 -2.02 6.06
C ALA A 6 4.87 -1.93 5.30
N ILE A 7 4.61 -0.78 4.70
CA ILE A 7 3.38 -0.50 3.96
C ILE A 7 3.75 0.00 2.58
N TRP A 8 3.30 -0.71 1.55
CA TRP A 8 3.60 -0.44 0.15
C TRP A 8 2.31 -0.13 -0.60
N LEU A 9 2.29 0.99 -1.32
CA LEU A 9 1.25 1.25 -2.30
C LEU A 9 1.65 0.57 -3.61
N ALA A 10 0.87 -0.43 -4.02
CA ALA A 10 0.94 -1.01 -5.35
C ALA A 10 0.19 -0.07 -6.32
N VAL A 11 0.85 1.05 -6.67
CA VAL A 11 0.28 2.10 -7.54
C VAL A 11 0.06 1.55 -8.95
N GLY A 12 -0.98 2.05 -9.63
CA GLY A 12 -1.43 1.52 -10.92
C GLY A 12 -2.89 1.04 -10.87
N SER A 13 -3.50 0.83 -12.04
CA SER A 13 -4.90 0.39 -12.10
C SER A 13 -5.05 -1.07 -11.71
N SER A 14 -5.36 -1.33 -10.44
CA SER A 14 -5.69 -2.68 -9.96
C SER A 14 -7.19 -2.94 -10.06
N ASP A 15 -7.58 -3.99 -10.78
CA ASP A 15 -8.95 -4.50 -10.74
C ASP A 15 -9.20 -5.16 -9.38
N LEU A 16 -9.80 -4.39 -8.47
CA LEU A 16 -10.11 -4.86 -7.12
C LEU A 16 -11.26 -5.90 -7.08
N ARG A 17 -11.77 -6.39 -8.22
CA ARG A 17 -12.66 -7.57 -8.25
C ARG A 17 -11.92 -8.85 -7.88
N GLY A 18 -10.60 -8.91 -8.07
CA GLY A 18 -9.77 -10.07 -7.69
C GLY A 18 -9.79 -10.38 -6.19
N GLY A 19 -9.76 -11.67 -5.86
CA GLY A 19 -9.66 -12.20 -4.50
C GLY A 19 -8.23 -12.13 -3.94
N MET A 20 -7.95 -12.90 -2.88
CA MET A 20 -6.61 -12.96 -2.28
C MET A 20 -5.56 -13.42 -3.28
N ASP A 21 -5.79 -14.52 -4.00
CA ASP A 21 -4.81 -15.11 -4.91
C ASP A 21 -4.48 -14.19 -6.08
N SER A 22 -5.49 -13.52 -6.65
CA SER A 22 -5.28 -12.58 -7.75
C SER A 22 -4.42 -11.39 -7.32
N LEU A 23 -4.67 -10.84 -6.13
CA LEU A 23 -3.88 -9.73 -5.60
C LEU A 23 -2.48 -10.17 -5.17
N LEU A 24 -2.34 -11.37 -4.59
CA LEU A 24 -1.04 -11.95 -4.31
C LEU A 24 -0.22 -12.12 -5.59
N GLY A 25 -0.84 -12.59 -6.67
CA GLY A 25 -0.20 -12.67 -7.99
C GLY A 25 0.33 -11.32 -8.47
N LEU A 26 -0.42 -10.23 -8.26
CA LEU A 26 0.06 -8.87 -8.55
C LEU A 26 1.22 -8.46 -7.65
N VAL A 27 1.18 -8.80 -6.34
CA VAL A 27 2.31 -8.55 -5.43
C VAL A 27 3.56 -9.28 -5.93
N ILE A 28 3.46 -10.55 -6.25
CA ILE A 28 4.60 -11.34 -6.73
C ILE A 28 5.12 -10.79 -8.05
N ALA A 29 4.24 -10.47 -9.00
CA ALA A 29 4.64 -9.93 -10.30
C ALA A 29 5.36 -8.58 -10.19
N ARG A 30 5.00 -7.75 -9.21
CA ARG A 30 5.51 -6.38 -9.07
C ARG A 30 6.68 -6.24 -8.10
N PHE A 31 6.63 -6.97 -6.98
CA PHE A 31 7.63 -6.92 -5.90
C PHE A 31 8.55 -8.15 -5.88
N GLY A 32 8.35 -9.13 -6.77
CA GLY A 32 9.08 -10.41 -6.81
C GLY A 32 8.64 -11.41 -5.74
N SER A 33 8.16 -10.94 -4.58
CA SER A 33 7.65 -11.77 -3.50
C SER A 33 6.76 -10.96 -2.54
N ALA A 34 5.88 -11.65 -1.81
CA ALA A 34 5.20 -11.08 -0.66
C ALA A 34 6.05 -11.32 0.59
N GLN A 35 6.53 -10.24 1.20
CA GLN A 35 7.35 -10.33 2.40
C GLN A 35 6.48 -10.52 3.65
N PRO A 36 6.92 -11.33 4.63
CA PRO A 36 6.24 -11.44 5.92
C PRO A 36 6.05 -10.06 6.57
N HIS A 37 4.88 -9.85 7.18
CA HIS A 37 4.49 -8.63 7.88
C HIS A 37 4.47 -7.36 7.00
N HIS A 38 4.53 -7.49 5.68
CA HIS A 38 4.34 -6.34 4.78
C HIS A 38 2.87 -6.21 4.36
N ALA A 39 2.39 -4.97 4.34
CA ALA A 39 1.09 -4.62 3.81
C ALA A 39 1.21 -4.06 2.40
N TYR A 40 0.50 -4.68 1.45
CA TYR A 40 0.41 -4.23 0.07
C TYR A 40 -0.98 -3.64 -0.16
N VAL A 41 -1.02 -2.34 -0.40
CA VAL A 41 -2.25 -1.55 -0.52
C VAL A 41 -2.54 -1.33 -1.99
N PHE A 42 -3.79 -1.59 -2.36
CA PHE A 42 -4.32 -1.36 -3.69
C PHE A 42 -5.53 -0.44 -3.59
N ALA A 43 -5.74 0.41 -4.61
CA ALA A 43 -6.96 1.17 -4.76
C ALA A 43 -7.67 0.82 -6.07
N ASN A 44 -8.99 0.92 -6.08
CA ASN A 44 -9.72 0.92 -7.34
C ASN A 44 -9.45 2.21 -8.11
N ARG A 45 -9.73 2.22 -9.42
CA ARG A 45 -9.53 3.39 -10.29
C ARG A 45 -10.17 4.69 -9.79
N ARG A 46 -11.27 4.60 -9.05
CA ARG A 46 -11.97 5.78 -8.49
C ARG A 46 -11.47 6.19 -7.09
N ALA A 47 -10.49 5.47 -6.54
CA ALA A 47 -9.97 5.63 -5.19
C ALA A 47 -11.06 5.67 -4.11
N THR A 48 -12.16 4.93 -4.27
CA THR A 48 -13.24 4.84 -3.27
C THR A 48 -13.14 3.63 -2.37
N ARG A 49 -12.22 2.71 -2.69
CA ARG A 49 -11.99 1.47 -1.95
C ARG A 49 -10.51 1.15 -1.93
N LEU A 50 -10.01 0.80 -0.75
CA LEU A 50 -8.71 0.16 -0.59
C LEU A 50 -8.89 -1.34 -0.35
N LYS A 51 -7.96 -2.12 -0.87
CA LYS A 51 -7.69 -3.49 -0.42
C LYS A 51 -6.27 -3.53 0.14
N VAL A 52 -6.08 -4.17 1.29
CA VAL A 52 -4.76 -4.35 1.90
C VAL A 52 -4.52 -5.84 2.06
N LEU A 53 -3.50 -6.34 1.36
CA LEU A 53 -3.05 -7.72 1.44
C LEU A 53 -1.84 -7.78 2.36
N VAL A 54 -1.86 -8.71 3.32
CA VAL A 54 -0.77 -8.92 4.28
C VAL A 54 -0.45 -10.40 4.33
N TYR A 55 0.82 -10.75 4.15
CA TYR A 55 1.32 -12.08 4.47
C TYR A 55 1.91 -12.05 5.89
N ASP A 56 1.43 -12.87 6.81
CA ASP A 56 1.88 -12.85 8.21
C ASP A 56 2.96 -13.90 8.55
N GLY A 57 3.48 -14.60 7.53
CA GLY A 57 4.40 -15.72 7.68
C GLY A 57 3.71 -17.09 7.69
N ALA A 58 2.46 -17.18 8.15
CA ALA A 58 1.68 -18.42 8.17
C ALA A 58 0.58 -18.44 7.09
N GLY A 59 0.03 -17.29 6.75
CA GLY A 59 -1.06 -17.15 5.80
C GLY A 59 -1.28 -15.72 5.34
N ILE A 60 -2.32 -15.53 4.52
CA ILE A 60 -2.62 -14.25 3.88
C ILE A 60 -3.91 -13.68 4.45
N TRP A 61 -3.84 -12.40 4.79
CA TRP A 61 -4.97 -11.58 5.17
C TRP A 61 -5.31 -10.61 4.04
N LEU A 62 -6.60 -10.35 3.85
CA LEU A 62 -7.09 -9.32 2.94
C LEU A 62 -8.17 -8.52 3.63
N CYS A 63 -7.89 -7.24 3.87
CA CYS A 63 -8.89 -6.32 4.39
C CYS A 63 -9.36 -5.37 3.29
N THR A 64 -10.62 -4.94 3.38
CA THR A 64 -11.19 -3.94 2.47
C THR A 64 -11.62 -2.73 3.29
N ARG A 65 -11.23 -1.54 2.85
CA ARG A 65 -11.63 -0.27 3.49
C ARG A 65 -12.38 0.61 2.50
N ARG A 66 -13.47 1.21 2.99
CA ARG A 66 -14.24 2.24 2.30
C ARG A 66 -14.45 3.38 3.29
N LEU A 67 -14.41 4.61 2.78
CA LEU A 67 -14.87 5.77 3.55
C LEU A 67 -16.41 5.81 3.51
N GLN A 68 -17.02 6.40 4.53
CA GLN A 68 -18.46 6.69 4.51
C GLN A 68 -18.80 7.65 3.36
N GLU A 69 -17.93 8.64 3.14
CA GLU A 69 -18.03 9.60 2.04
C GLU A 69 -16.64 9.92 1.47
N GLY A 70 -16.58 10.32 0.19
CA GLY A 70 -15.36 10.80 -0.45
C GLY A 70 -14.51 9.72 -1.10
N ARG A 71 -13.21 10.04 -1.26
CA ARG A 71 -12.20 9.21 -1.94
C ARG A 71 -10.90 9.29 -1.14
N PHE A 72 -10.09 8.25 -1.25
CA PHE A 72 -8.73 8.23 -0.76
C PHE A 72 -7.86 9.16 -1.61
N ALA A 73 -6.90 9.85 -0.98
CA ALA A 73 -5.88 10.64 -1.65
C ALA A 73 -4.84 9.71 -2.33
N TRP A 74 -5.28 8.97 -3.35
CA TRP A 74 -4.46 8.01 -4.06
C TRP A 74 -3.57 8.69 -5.10
N PRO A 75 -2.28 8.35 -5.18
CA PRO A 75 -1.38 8.88 -6.19
C PRO A 75 -1.89 8.57 -7.61
N GLN A 76 -1.88 9.59 -8.48
CA GLN A 76 -2.32 9.45 -9.87
C GLN A 76 -1.19 8.99 -10.80
N ASP A 77 0.05 9.30 -10.45
CA ASP A 77 1.23 8.90 -11.21
C ASP A 77 1.59 7.44 -10.91
N ASP A 78 1.69 6.62 -11.95
CA ASP A 78 2.13 5.21 -11.89
C ASP A 78 3.65 5.07 -11.73
N ARG A 79 4.30 6.04 -11.07
CA ARG A 79 5.75 6.03 -10.87
C ARG A 79 6.10 5.13 -9.69
N GLY A 80 6.01 3.82 -9.94
CA GLY A 80 6.55 2.78 -9.07
C GLY A 80 5.80 2.55 -7.76
N ASP A 81 6.34 1.65 -6.94
CA ASP A 81 5.81 1.32 -5.63
C ASP A 81 6.23 2.34 -4.58
N LEU A 82 5.26 2.82 -3.79
CA LEU A 82 5.52 3.85 -2.78
C LEU A 82 5.48 3.23 -1.39
N HIS A 83 6.58 3.37 -0.66
CA HIS A 83 6.63 3.02 0.75
C HIS A 83 6.00 4.13 1.61
N LEU A 84 5.11 3.78 2.53
CA LEU A 84 4.51 4.70 3.48
C LEU A 84 5.09 4.52 4.88
N SER A 85 5.35 5.65 5.55
CA SER A 85 5.45 5.65 7.00
C SER A 85 4.09 5.33 7.65
N GLU A 86 4.11 4.88 8.91
CA GLU A 86 2.88 4.64 9.68
C GLU A 86 1.98 5.89 9.72
N GLN A 87 2.58 7.06 9.86
CA GLN A 87 1.84 8.32 9.91
C GLN A 87 1.13 8.64 8.59
N GLN A 88 1.82 8.44 7.46
CA GLN A 88 1.23 8.58 6.13
C GLN A 88 0.12 7.56 5.88
N TRP A 89 0.31 6.32 6.33
CA TRP A 89 -0.75 5.30 6.29
C TRP A 89 -1.98 5.72 7.08
N ASN A 90 -1.81 6.19 8.32
CA ASN A 90 -2.93 6.62 9.16
C ASN A 90 -3.73 7.74 8.50
N TRP A 91 -3.05 8.69 7.85
CA TRP A 91 -3.70 9.75 7.08
C TRP A 91 -4.42 9.21 5.84
N LEU A 92 -3.75 8.36 5.05
CA LEU A 92 -4.37 7.74 3.88
C LEU A 92 -5.61 6.93 4.28
N ALA A 93 -5.51 6.10 5.32
CA ALA A 93 -6.63 5.32 5.83
C ALA A 93 -7.79 6.22 6.31
N ALA A 94 -7.51 7.39 6.86
CA ALA A 94 -8.52 8.39 7.20
C ALA A 94 -9.10 9.16 5.98
N GLY A 95 -8.54 8.98 4.78
CA GLY A 95 -8.94 9.71 3.57
C GLY A 95 -8.25 11.08 3.41
N LEU A 96 -7.25 11.38 4.24
CA LEU A 96 -6.51 12.64 4.25
C LEU A 96 -5.37 12.63 3.23
N PRO A 97 -4.93 13.81 2.72
CA PRO A 97 -3.83 13.94 1.76
C PRO A 97 -2.47 13.68 2.42
N TRP A 98 -2.12 12.40 2.57
CA TRP A 98 -0.89 11.92 3.19
C TRP A 98 0.40 12.40 2.51
N GLN A 99 0.35 12.74 1.22
CA GLN A 99 1.51 13.25 0.46
C GLN A 99 2.05 14.57 1.01
N ARG A 100 1.23 15.34 1.74
CA ARG A 100 1.64 16.60 2.38
C ARG A 100 2.55 16.38 3.57
N MET A 101 2.59 15.14 4.07
CA MET A 101 3.51 14.71 5.09
C MET A 101 4.81 14.40 4.35
N SER A 102 5.66 15.41 4.21
CA SER A 102 7.03 15.18 3.74
C SER A 102 7.62 14.09 4.62
N ALA A 103 7.93 12.94 4.01
CA ALA A 103 8.83 12.00 4.63
C ALA A 103 10.08 12.82 4.99
N HIS A 104 10.49 12.82 6.26
CA HIS A 104 11.86 13.19 6.57
C HIS A 104 12.71 12.40 5.58
N ALA A 105 13.35 13.11 4.65
CA ALA A 105 14.28 12.49 3.74
C ALA A 105 15.23 11.70 4.62
N ILE A 106 15.30 10.38 4.41
CA ILE A 106 16.35 9.58 5.03
C ILE A 106 17.64 10.10 4.40
N ALA A 107 18.23 11.11 5.03
CA ALA A 107 19.62 11.47 4.86
C ALA A 107 20.42 10.26 5.32
N GLY A 108 20.90 9.44 4.39
CA GLY A 108 21.67 8.27 4.77
C GLY A 108 21.86 7.20 3.71
N ALA A 109 22.37 7.57 2.54
CA ALA A 109 23.30 6.72 1.80
C ALA A 109 24.10 7.63 0.87
N ILE A 110 25.13 8.27 1.43
CA ILE A 110 26.26 8.72 0.62
C ILE A 110 26.91 7.44 0.09
N ALA A 111 26.71 7.13 -1.18
CA ALA A 111 27.64 6.27 -1.89
C ALA A 111 28.92 7.09 -2.07
N VAL A 112 29.88 6.92 -1.16
CA VAL A 112 31.27 7.34 -1.41
C VAL A 112 31.89 6.26 -2.30
N VAL A 113 32.28 6.71 -3.50
CA VAL A 113 33.26 6.17 -4.46
C VAL A 113 33.65 4.70 -4.33
#